data_AF-A0A419JHY7-F1
#
_entry.id   AF-A0A419JHY7-F1
#
_cell.length_a   1.000
_cell.length_b   1.000
_cell.length_c   1.000
_cell.angle_alpha   90.00
_cell.angle_beta   90.00
_cell.angle_gamma   90.00
#
_symmetry.space_group_name_H-M   'P 1'
#
loop_
_entity.id
_entity.type
_entity.pdbx_description
1 polymer ?
#
loop_
_entity_poly.entity_id
_entity_poly.type
_entity_poly.pdbx_seq_one_letter_code
_entity_poly.pdbx_strand_id
1 'polypeptide(L)'
;VTITNLNTTEVFTAETNASSNYYQVVTSSANVSEGNVLHFRASNGNITEFNHTVTEEEMNNGGFEQDIVITISEKLVFDTGKGTYPSISGTHKGEIIPDEDIVVRKMYTYPCTGTGGHVEYVKIWNSTLNVSASWNGYKGDWHNISFNKSFILKAGETYHYEIITGSYPQIIHASSKEVTGGTITCDKFIDANGRIYNDWIPAIRLYY
;
A
#
# COMPACT_ATOMS: atom_id res chain seq x y z
N VAL A 1 -4.29 19.91 -7.72
CA VAL A 1 -5.15 20.56 -6.69
C VAL A 1 -6.34 21.15 -7.40
N THR A 2 -7.55 21.01 -6.84
CA THR A 2 -8.78 21.60 -7.38
C THR A 2 -9.30 22.62 -6.37
N ILE A 3 -9.74 23.77 -6.86
CA ILE A 3 -10.26 24.88 -6.07
C ILE A 3 -11.64 25.20 -6.62
N THR A 4 -12.66 25.20 -5.76
CA THR A 4 -14.03 25.53 -6.15
C THR A 4 -14.46 26.79 -5.43
N ASN A 5 -14.85 27.82 -6.18
CA ASN A 5 -15.49 28.98 -5.60
C ASN A 5 -16.94 28.60 -5.24
N LEU A 6 -17.25 28.48 -3.96
CA LEU A 6 -18.57 28.05 -3.49
C LEU A 6 -19.67 29.09 -3.77
N ASN A 7 -19.29 30.35 -4.00
CA ASN A 7 -20.23 31.43 -4.31
C ASN A 7 -20.64 31.43 -5.80
N THR A 8 -19.72 31.09 -6.70
CA THR A 8 -19.97 31.13 -8.16
C THR A 8 -20.08 29.74 -8.80
N THR A 9 -19.74 28.68 -8.06
CA THR A 9 -19.58 27.30 -8.52
C THR A 9 -18.46 27.09 -9.56
N GLU A 10 -17.67 28.13 -9.83
CA GLU A 10 -16.53 28.04 -10.75
C GLU A 10 -15.44 27.15 -10.16
N VAL A 11 -14.80 26.34 -11.01
CA VAL A 11 -13.78 25.37 -10.62
C VAL A 11 -12.48 25.70 -11.32
N PHE A 12 -11.43 25.89 -10.52
CA PHE A 12 -10.06 26.06 -10.98
C PHE A 12 -9.25 24.81 -10.69
N THR A 13 -8.50 24.32 -11.69
CA THR A 13 -7.63 23.17 -11.52
C THR A 13 -6.20 23.61 -11.74
N ALA A 14 -5.35 23.46 -10.72
CA ALA A 14 -3.93 23.76 -10.84
C ALA A 14 -3.22 22.66 -11.65
N GLU A 15 -2.37 23.06 -12.59
CA GLU A 15 -1.52 22.12 -13.33
C GLU A 15 -0.52 21.45 -12.39
N THR A 16 -0.27 20.15 -12.60
CA THR A 16 0.62 19.34 -11.77
C THR A 16 1.93 19.06 -12.48
N ASN A 17 3.06 19.22 -11.77
CA ASN A 17 4.38 18.84 -12.24
C ASN A 17 5.02 17.86 -11.23
N ALA A 18 5.48 16.70 -11.69
CA ALA A 18 6.06 15.66 -10.83
C ALA A 18 7.35 16.11 -10.09
N SER A 19 7.99 17.18 -10.56
CA SER A 19 9.22 17.75 -9.99
C SER A 19 8.97 18.98 -9.11
N SER A 20 7.72 19.40 -8.89
CA SER A 20 7.38 20.59 -8.12
C SER A 20 6.22 20.33 -7.16
N ASN A 21 6.34 20.82 -5.94
CA ASN A 21 5.25 20.89 -4.96
C ASN A 21 4.54 22.27 -4.95
N TYR A 22 4.97 23.19 -5.81
CA TYR A 22 4.34 24.49 -6.00
C TYR A 22 3.28 24.42 -7.11
N TYR A 23 2.08 24.93 -6.81
CA TYR A 23 0.93 24.95 -7.71
C TYR A 23 0.44 26.38 -7.86
N GLN A 24 0.16 26.81 -9.09
CA GLN A 24 -0.35 28.15 -9.37
C GLN A 24 -1.69 28.05 -10.11
N VAL A 25 -2.61 28.92 -9.72
CA VAL A 25 -3.85 29.21 -10.46
C VAL A 25 -3.88 30.71 -10.68
N VAL A 26 -4.03 31.12 -11.94
CA VAL A 26 -4.22 32.53 -12.30
C VAL A 26 -5.70 32.77 -12.52
N THR A 27 -6.26 33.71 -11.78
CA THR A 27 -7.67 34.13 -11.87
C THR A 27 -7.75 35.63 -12.12
N SER A 28 -8.96 36.17 -12.18
CA SER A 28 -9.21 37.61 -12.26
C SER A 28 -10.32 38.03 -11.31
N SER A 29 -10.54 39.33 -11.16
CA SER A 29 -11.65 39.88 -10.38
C SER A 29 -13.04 39.50 -10.91
N ALA A 30 -13.14 38.95 -12.13
CA ALA A 30 -14.38 38.39 -12.64
C ALA A 30 -14.69 36.98 -12.07
N ASN A 31 -13.68 36.28 -11.56
CA ASN A 31 -13.77 34.89 -11.11
C ASN A 31 -13.78 34.78 -9.58
N VAL A 32 -13.02 35.66 -8.92
CA VAL A 32 -12.81 35.68 -7.47
C VAL A 32 -12.93 37.11 -6.98
N SER A 33 -13.62 37.28 -5.86
CA SER A 33 -13.80 38.59 -5.20
C SER A 33 -13.69 38.44 -3.69
N GLU A 34 -13.51 39.55 -2.99
CA GLU A 34 -13.60 39.62 -1.53
C GLU A 34 -14.88 38.94 -1.03
N GLY A 35 -14.76 38.19 0.07
CA GLY A 35 -15.85 37.45 0.70
C GLY A 35 -16.22 36.15 0.01
N ASN A 36 -15.63 35.82 -1.13
CA ASN A 36 -15.82 34.51 -1.76
C ASN A 36 -15.17 33.41 -0.91
N VAL A 37 -15.82 32.26 -0.81
CA VAL A 37 -15.30 31.08 -0.12
C VAL A 37 -14.76 30.12 -1.17
N LEU A 38 -13.45 29.91 -1.15
CA LEU A 38 -12.75 28.97 -2.00
C LEU A 38 -12.58 27.65 -1.25
N HIS A 39 -13.16 26.58 -1.77
CA HIS A 39 -12.99 25.22 -1.29
C HIS A 39 -11.80 24.57 -1.99
N PHE A 40 -10.76 24.27 -1.22
CA PHE A 40 -9.55 23.59 -1.70
C PHE A 40 -9.69 22.10 -1.53
N ARG A 41 -9.35 21.34 -2.57
CA ARG A 41 -9.27 19.89 -2.59
C ARG A 41 -7.95 19.46 -3.20
N ALA A 42 -7.04 18.96 -2.37
CA ALA A 42 -5.75 18.42 -2.80
C ALA A 42 -5.70 16.90 -2.58
N SER A 43 -5.15 16.15 -3.53
CA SER A 43 -5.02 14.70 -3.38
C SER A 43 -3.76 14.12 -4.01
N ASN A 44 -3.12 13.18 -3.31
CA ASN A 44 -2.04 12.33 -3.82
C ASN A 44 -2.24 10.86 -3.39
N GLY A 45 -3.49 10.39 -3.40
CA GLY A 45 -3.92 9.12 -2.83
C GLY A 45 -4.80 9.29 -1.58
N ASN A 46 -4.42 10.21 -0.68
CA ASN A 46 -5.31 10.76 0.34
C ASN A 46 -5.83 12.12 -0.10
N ILE A 47 -6.92 12.56 0.52
CA ILE A 47 -7.58 13.84 0.24
C ILE A 47 -7.42 14.75 1.46
N THR A 48 -6.97 15.98 1.22
CA THR A 48 -7.04 17.09 2.18
C THR A 48 -7.97 18.15 1.61
N GLU A 49 -8.96 18.56 2.39
CA GLU A 49 -9.98 19.54 2.00
C GLU A 49 -10.15 20.61 3.08
N PHE A 50 -10.28 21.88 2.68
CA PHE A 50 -10.54 23.01 3.57
C PHE A 50 -11.14 24.19 2.80
N ASN A 51 -11.67 25.16 3.53
CA ASN A 51 -12.21 26.39 2.95
C ASN A 51 -11.30 27.58 3.32
N HIS A 52 -11.18 28.52 2.39
CA HIS A 52 -10.56 29.83 2.60
C HIS A 52 -11.52 30.93 2.19
N THR A 53 -11.66 31.98 2.99
CA THR A 53 -12.46 33.15 2.62
C THR A 53 -11.52 34.25 2.14
N VAL A 54 -11.73 34.69 0.91
CA VAL A 54 -10.90 35.73 0.28
C VAL A 54 -11.12 37.07 0.99
N THR A 55 -10.05 37.74 1.35
CA THR A 55 -10.05 39.04 2.03
C THR A 55 -9.76 40.19 1.07
N GLU A 56 -10.13 41.41 1.46
CA GLU A 56 -9.81 42.62 0.70
C GLU A 56 -8.30 42.82 0.53
N GLU A 57 -7.53 42.52 1.59
CA GLU A 57 -6.06 42.63 1.59
C GLU A 57 -5.43 41.69 0.56
N GLU A 58 -5.88 40.44 0.46
CA GLU A 58 -5.39 39.49 -0.55
C GLU A 58 -5.72 39.98 -1.97
N MET A 59 -6.91 40.56 -2.19
CA MET A 59 -7.26 41.15 -3.48
C MET A 59 -6.35 42.35 -3.82
N ASN A 60 -6.07 43.20 -2.84
CA ASN A 60 -5.19 44.36 -3.00
C ASN A 60 -3.72 43.95 -3.25
N ASN A 61 -3.28 42.84 -2.67
CA ASN A 61 -1.96 42.25 -2.89
C ASN A 61 -1.86 41.46 -4.22
N GLY A 62 -2.98 41.30 -4.94
CA GLY A 62 -3.04 40.57 -6.21
C GLY A 62 -3.11 39.05 -6.06
N GLY A 63 -3.33 38.53 -4.85
CA GLY A 63 -3.45 37.10 -4.56
C GLY A 63 -3.01 36.74 -3.14
N PHE A 64 -2.93 35.43 -2.90
CA PHE A 64 -2.47 34.85 -1.64
C PHE A 64 -1.77 33.51 -1.88
N GLU A 65 -1.00 33.07 -0.88
CA GLU A 65 -0.37 31.75 -0.84
C GLU A 65 -1.03 30.92 0.26
N GLN A 66 -1.19 29.62 0.00
CA GLN A 66 -1.81 28.69 0.95
C GLN A 66 -1.02 27.39 1.00
N ASP A 67 -0.39 27.13 2.14
CA ASP A 67 0.24 25.85 2.40
C ASP A 67 -0.81 24.77 2.61
N ILE A 68 -0.63 23.63 1.93
CA ILE A 68 -1.50 22.46 2.05
C ILE A 68 -0.66 21.29 2.57
N VAL A 69 -0.93 20.86 3.79
CA VAL A 69 -0.35 19.64 4.34
C VAL A 69 -1.18 18.45 3.88
N ILE A 70 -0.64 17.68 2.94
CA ILE A 70 -1.21 16.38 2.59
C ILE A 70 -0.60 15.35 3.52
N THR A 71 -1.38 14.87 4.48
CA THR A 71 -0.95 13.75 5.32
C THR A 71 -0.84 12.52 4.42
N ILE A 72 0.37 12.04 4.24
CA ILE A 72 0.59 10.71 3.70
C ILE A 72 0.18 9.76 4.82
N SER A 73 -1.07 9.28 4.80
CA SER A 73 -1.38 7.98 5.40
C SER A 73 -0.40 7.01 4.76
N GLU A 74 0.60 6.58 5.51
CA GLU A 74 1.49 5.52 5.06
C GLU A 74 0.60 4.38 4.60
N LYS A 75 0.78 3.94 3.35
CA LYS A 75 0.09 2.74 2.89
C LYS A 75 0.50 1.62 3.84
N LEU A 76 -0.45 1.22 4.69
CA LEU A 76 -0.24 0.16 5.64
C LEU A 76 0.15 -1.11 4.87
N VAL A 77 1.23 -1.74 5.34
CA VAL A 77 1.78 -2.95 4.76
C VAL A 77 1.76 -4.05 5.81
N PHE A 78 1.63 -5.28 5.34
CA PHE A 78 1.97 -6.44 6.15
C PHE A 78 3.39 -6.84 5.80
N ASP A 79 4.37 -6.64 6.68
CA ASP A 79 5.78 -6.91 6.38
C ASP A 79 6.45 -7.75 7.46
N THR A 80 6.77 -8.99 7.11
CA THR A 80 7.45 -9.94 8.00
C THR A 80 8.93 -9.58 8.25
N GLY A 81 9.49 -8.70 7.41
CA GLY A 81 10.91 -8.41 7.35
C GLY A 81 11.72 -9.57 6.75
N LYS A 82 13.05 -9.43 6.84
CA LYS A 82 13.98 -10.45 6.35
C LYS A 82 13.95 -11.71 7.22
N GLY A 83 14.15 -12.86 6.57
CA GLY A 83 14.43 -14.13 7.22
C GLY A 83 15.92 -14.45 7.25
N THR A 84 16.26 -15.69 7.57
CA THR A 84 17.63 -16.20 7.74
C THR A 84 17.81 -17.56 7.06
N TYR A 85 19.04 -18.06 7.02
CA TYR A 85 19.35 -19.43 6.65
C TYR A 85 19.14 -20.36 7.87
N PRO A 86 18.73 -21.64 7.72
CA PRO A 86 18.51 -22.38 6.47
C PRO A 86 17.35 -21.88 5.60
N SER A 87 17.44 -22.17 4.30
CA SER A 87 16.46 -21.79 3.28
C SER A 87 16.26 -22.92 2.30
N ILE A 88 15.01 -23.16 1.90
CA ILE A 88 14.61 -24.11 0.88
C ILE A 88 13.21 -23.72 0.38
N SER A 89 12.90 -23.95 -0.89
CA SER A 89 11.55 -23.79 -1.41
C SER A 89 10.59 -24.83 -0.83
N GLY A 90 9.30 -24.53 -0.86
CA GLY A 90 8.27 -25.46 -0.41
C GLY A 90 6.89 -24.82 -0.33
N THR A 91 5.99 -25.49 0.39
CA THR A 91 4.63 -25.01 0.62
C THR A 91 4.47 -24.58 2.08
N HIS A 92 4.24 -23.29 2.29
CA HIS A 92 3.96 -22.70 3.60
C HIS A 92 2.45 -22.57 3.80
N LYS A 93 1.97 -22.95 4.98
CA LYS A 93 0.60 -22.75 5.44
C LYS A 93 0.61 -22.18 6.86
N GLY A 94 -0.33 -21.28 7.11
CA GLY A 94 -0.50 -20.64 8.40
C GLY A 94 -1.57 -19.56 8.32
N GLU A 95 -1.50 -18.62 9.26
CA GLU A 95 -2.47 -17.54 9.37
C GLU A 95 -1.78 -16.17 9.35
N ILE A 96 -2.50 -15.18 8.82
CA ILE A 96 -2.18 -13.75 8.86
C ILE A 96 -3.31 -13.08 9.64
N ILE A 97 -2.96 -12.31 10.66
CA ILE A 97 -3.89 -11.57 11.51
C ILE A 97 -3.45 -10.11 11.47
N PRO A 98 -4.08 -9.25 10.66
CA PRO A 98 -3.72 -7.84 10.59
C PRO A 98 -4.04 -7.11 11.89
N ASP A 99 -3.21 -6.17 12.32
CA ASP A 99 -3.55 -5.24 13.42
C ASP A 99 -4.30 -3.99 12.93
N GLU A 100 -4.21 -3.70 11.64
CA GLU A 100 -4.88 -2.60 10.95
C GLU A 100 -5.44 -3.05 9.58
N ASP A 101 -6.22 -2.18 8.92
CA ASP A 101 -6.77 -2.46 7.58
C ASP A 101 -5.66 -2.35 6.51
N ILE A 102 -5.32 -3.46 5.85
CA ILE A 102 -4.23 -3.51 4.87
C ILE A 102 -4.78 -3.70 3.46
N VAL A 103 -4.51 -2.72 2.58
CA VAL A 103 -4.88 -2.83 1.17
C VAL A 103 -3.78 -3.58 0.41
N VAL A 104 -4.13 -4.75 -0.12
CA VAL A 104 -3.20 -5.64 -0.80
C VAL A 104 -3.49 -5.70 -2.30
N ARG A 105 -2.44 -5.57 -3.10
CA ARG A 105 -2.46 -5.75 -4.57
C ARG A 105 -1.25 -6.55 -5.07
N LYS A 106 -0.17 -6.59 -4.28
CA LYS A 106 1.06 -7.32 -4.56
C LYS A 106 1.56 -8.04 -3.31
N MET A 107 2.32 -9.10 -3.54
CA MET A 107 3.14 -9.73 -2.52
C MET A 107 4.59 -9.83 -3.00
N TYR A 108 5.51 -9.33 -2.20
CA TYR A 108 6.95 -9.45 -2.38
C TYR A 108 7.48 -10.62 -1.54
N THR A 109 8.46 -11.34 -2.08
CA THR A 109 9.21 -12.38 -1.36
C THR A 109 10.63 -11.92 -1.12
N TYR A 110 11.14 -12.06 0.10
CA TYR A 110 12.55 -11.76 0.39
C TYR A 110 13.43 -12.93 -0.10
N PRO A 111 14.30 -12.75 -1.11
CA PRO A 111 15.18 -13.81 -1.58
C PRO A 111 16.43 -13.91 -0.70
N CYS A 112 17.04 -15.10 -0.61
CA CYS A 112 18.42 -15.20 -0.15
C CYS A 112 19.35 -14.48 -1.15
N THR A 113 20.39 -13.80 -0.66
CA THR A 113 21.33 -13.04 -1.50
C THR A 113 21.94 -13.93 -2.59
N GLY A 114 21.90 -13.47 -3.84
CA GLY A 114 22.43 -14.20 -4.99
C GLY A 114 21.56 -15.37 -5.46
N THR A 115 20.36 -15.53 -4.92
CA THR A 115 19.41 -16.59 -5.30
C THR A 115 18.18 -16.05 -6.01
N GLY A 116 17.40 -16.94 -6.60
CA GLY A 116 16.16 -16.64 -7.30
C GLY A 116 14.89 -16.74 -6.45
N GLY A 117 14.97 -16.62 -5.12
CA GLY A 117 13.83 -16.86 -4.22
C GLY A 117 12.58 -16.06 -4.60
N HIS A 118 11.47 -16.73 -4.86
CA HIS A 118 10.20 -16.11 -5.25
C HIS A 118 9.01 -16.96 -4.80
N VAL A 119 7.80 -16.46 -5.05
CA VAL A 119 6.56 -17.20 -4.89
C VAL A 119 6.01 -17.60 -6.24
N GLU A 120 5.68 -18.88 -6.39
CA GLU A 120 5.05 -19.48 -7.57
C GLU A 120 3.52 -19.40 -7.50
N TYR A 121 2.96 -19.51 -6.30
CA TYR A 121 1.54 -19.42 -6.04
C TYR A 121 1.25 -18.88 -4.63
N VAL A 122 0.25 -18.02 -4.53
CA VAL A 122 -0.29 -17.58 -3.24
C VAL A 122 -1.80 -17.70 -3.25
N LYS A 123 -2.34 -18.16 -2.13
CA LYS A 123 -3.76 -18.09 -1.80
C LYS A 123 -3.92 -17.55 -0.40
N ILE A 124 -4.85 -16.61 -0.22
CA ILE A 124 -5.23 -16.04 1.08
C ILE A 124 -6.75 -16.09 1.18
N TRP A 125 -7.29 -16.64 2.28
CA TRP A 125 -8.73 -16.82 2.42
C TRP A 125 -9.22 -16.84 3.87
N ASN A 126 -10.49 -16.49 4.04
CA ASN A 126 -11.31 -16.75 5.22
C ASN A 126 -12.77 -16.99 4.76
N SER A 127 -13.77 -16.73 5.61
CA SER A 127 -15.19 -16.88 5.27
C SER A 127 -15.70 -15.87 4.25
N THR A 128 -15.08 -14.69 4.12
CA THR A 128 -15.56 -13.57 3.29
C THR A 128 -14.62 -13.22 2.13
N LEU A 129 -13.35 -13.63 2.21
CA LEU A 129 -12.31 -13.40 1.21
C LEU A 129 -11.75 -14.72 0.72
N ASN A 130 -11.51 -14.84 -0.59
CA ASN A 130 -10.79 -15.96 -1.18
C ASN A 130 -10.09 -15.48 -2.45
N VAL A 131 -8.80 -15.21 -2.35
CA VAL A 131 -7.99 -14.62 -3.42
C VAL A 131 -6.75 -15.46 -3.67
N SER A 132 -6.32 -15.49 -4.93
CA SER A 132 -5.09 -16.17 -5.31
C SER A 132 -4.39 -15.48 -6.46
N ALA A 133 -3.08 -15.71 -6.58
CA ALA A 133 -2.28 -15.29 -7.71
C ALA A 133 -1.22 -16.35 -8.02
N SER A 134 -0.83 -16.43 -9.29
CA SER A 134 0.21 -17.34 -9.79
C SER A 134 1.33 -16.55 -10.46
N TRP A 135 2.54 -17.08 -10.38
CA TRP A 135 3.73 -16.49 -10.98
C TRP A 135 3.71 -16.65 -12.50
N ASN A 136 4.09 -15.60 -13.22
CA ASN A 136 4.04 -15.53 -14.68
C ASN A 136 5.43 -15.63 -15.33
N GLY A 137 6.39 -16.20 -14.61
CA GLY A 137 7.78 -16.35 -15.04
C GLY A 137 8.67 -15.14 -14.74
N TYR A 138 9.94 -15.22 -15.13
CA TYR A 138 10.97 -14.19 -14.94
C TYR A 138 10.76 -12.98 -15.87
N LYS A 139 9.67 -12.24 -15.68
CA LYS A 139 9.34 -11.02 -16.43
C LYS A 139 9.20 -9.85 -15.47
N GLY A 140 9.86 -8.73 -15.78
CA GLY A 140 9.76 -7.51 -14.99
C GLY A 140 10.19 -7.71 -13.52
N ASP A 141 9.36 -7.25 -12.59
CA ASP A 141 9.56 -7.36 -11.15
C ASP A 141 9.12 -8.74 -10.62
N TRP A 142 9.88 -9.77 -11.00
CA TRP A 142 9.51 -11.18 -10.81
C TRP A 142 9.54 -11.67 -9.36
N HIS A 143 10.13 -10.90 -8.44
CA HIS A 143 10.04 -11.16 -6.99
C HIS A 143 8.66 -10.81 -6.42
N ASN A 144 7.86 -10.08 -7.20
CA ASN A 144 6.51 -9.70 -6.87
C ASN A 144 5.50 -10.56 -7.64
N ILE A 145 4.49 -11.03 -6.91
CA ILE A 145 3.27 -11.58 -7.48
C ILE A 145 2.16 -10.55 -7.37
N SER A 146 1.36 -10.43 -8.42
CA SER A 146 0.29 -9.44 -8.54
C SER A 146 -1.06 -10.10 -8.53
N PHE A 147 -1.95 -9.66 -7.64
CA PHE A 147 -3.35 -10.10 -7.62
C PHE A 147 -4.15 -9.35 -8.69
N ASN A 148 -5.12 -10.00 -9.34
CA ASN A 148 -5.89 -9.37 -10.41
C ASN A 148 -6.68 -8.13 -9.95
N LYS A 149 -7.15 -8.15 -8.70
CA LYS A 149 -7.86 -7.04 -8.05
C LYS A 149 -7.22 -6.78 -6.69
N SER A 150 -7.24 -5.52 -6.25
CA SER A 150 -6.90 -5.21 -4.87
C SER A 150 -8.00 -5.68 -3.93
N PHE A 151 -7.62 -5.99 -2.70
CA PHE A 151 -8.52 -6.39 -1.61
C PHE A 151 -8.01 -5.81 -0.29
N ILE A 152 -8.82 -5.91 0.75
CA ILE A 152 -8.48 -5.42 2.09
C ILE A 152 -8.44 -6.63 3.03
N LEU A 153 -7.34 -6.77 3.75
CA LEU A 153 -7.27 -7.59 4.96
C LEU A 153 -7.69 -6.71 6.12
N LYS A 154 -8.74 -7.10 6.85
CA LYS A 154 -9.33 -6.29 7.91
C LYS A 154 -8.61 -6.51 9.23
N ALA A 155 -8.48 -5.42 10.00
CA ALA A 155 -7.90 -5.46 11.34
C ALA A 155 -8.61 -6.51 12.23
N GLY A 156 -7.83 -7.35 12.90
CA GLY A 156 -8.32 -8.38 13.83
C GLY A 156 -8.92 -9.63 13.19
N GLU A 157 -9.10 -9.67 11.86
CA GLU A 157 -9.62 -10.85 11.17
C GLU A 157 -8.52 -11.87 10.90
N THR A 158 -8.85 -13.16 10.98
CA THR A 158 -7.91 -14.24 10.68
C THR A 158 -8.04 -14.68 9.22
N TYR A 159 -6.92 -14.71 8.51
CA TYR A 159 -6.83 -15.19 7.14
C TYR A 159 -5.86 -16.36 7.06
N HIS A 160 -6.29 -17.49 6.52
CA HIS A 160 -5.39 -18.57 6.19
C HIS A 160 -4.62 -18.26 4.92
N TYR A 161 -3.37 -18.70 4.85
CA TYR A 161 -2.56 -18.62 3.66
C TYR A 161 -2.04 -19.99 3.22
N GLU A 162 -1.84 -20.11 1.92
CA GLU A 162 -1.03 -21.15 1.28
C GLU A 162 -0.11 -20.46 0.29
N ILE A 163 1.20 -20.54 0.54
CA ILE A 163 2.22 -19.89 -0.26
C ILE A 163 3.19 -20.97 -0.74
N ILE A 164 3.30 -21.13 -2.05
CA ILE A 164 4.26 -22.03 -2.68
C ILE A 164 5.43 -21.19 -3.15
N THR A 165 6.60 -21.43 -2.56
CA THR A 165 7.83 -20.74 -2.92
C THR A 165 8.66 -21.57 -3.89
N GLY A 166 9.47 -20.88 -4.69
CA GLY A 166 10.48 -21.46 -5.58
C GLY A 166 11.88 -20.95 -5.24
N SER A 167 12.91 -21.71 -5.65
CA SER A 167 14.32 -21.41 -5.39
C SER A 167 14.63 -21.33 -3.87
N TYR A 168 15.28 -20.25 -3.40
CA TYR A 168 15.70 -20.08 -2.01
C TYR A 168 15.13 -18.78 -1.43
N PRO A 169 13.85 -18.78 -1.00
CA PRO A 169 13.27 -17.66 -0.25
C PRO A 169 13.89 -17.59 1.15
N GLN A 170 13.95 -16.40 1.74
CA GLN A 170 14.29 -16.28 3.16
C GLN A 170 13.16 -16.83 4.02
N ILE A 171 13.53 -17.42 5.16
CA ILE A 171 12.61 -18.08 6.08
C ILE A 171 12.85 -17.56 7.49
N ILE A 172 11.76 -17.37 8.23
CA ILE A 172 11.77 -17.00 9.63
C ILE A 172 11.53 -18.29 10.42
N HIS A 173 12.50 -18.67 11.24
CA HIS A 173 12.49 -19.89 12.04
C HIS A 173 11.72 -19.69 13.37
N ALA A 174 10.41 -19.51 13.26
CA ALA A 174 9.47 -19.39 14.37
C ALA A 174 8.09 -19.92 13.98
N SER A 175 7.32 -20.43 14.94
CA SER A 175 5.93 -20.84 14.71
C SER A 175 4.95 -19.66 14.67
N SER A 176 5.32 -18.52 15.25
CA SER A 176 4.58 -17.27 15.19
C SER A 176 5.54 -16.09 15.33
N LYS A 177 5.19 -14.94 14.73
CA LYS A 177 5.97 -13.71 14.82
C LYS A 177 5.07 -12.48 14.71
N GLU A 178 5.26 -11.54 15.62
CA GLU A 178 4.76 -10.16 15.48
C GLU A 178 5.59 -9.42 14.43
N VAL A 179 4.89 -8.76 13.51
CA VAL A 179 5.47 -8.13 12.34
C VAL A 179 4.84 -6.76 12.12
N THR A 180 5.35 -6.00 11.15
CA THR A 180 4.67 -4.75 10.77
C THR A 180 3.33 -5.11 10.13
N GLY A 181 2.24 -4.52 10.64
CA GLY A 181 0.89 -4.77 10.16
C GLY A 181 0.20 -5.99 10.79
N GLY A 182 0.75 -6.59 11.85
CA GLY A 182 0.06 -7.61 12.65
C GLY A 182 0.90 -8.85 12.95
N THR A 183 0.26 -10.02 12.97
CA THR A 183 0.88 -11.30 13.37
C THR A 183 0.79 -12.32 12.24
N ILE A 184 1.84 -13.13 12.08
CA ILE A 184 1.85 -14.28 11.17
C ILE A 184 2.22 -15.57 11.91
N THR A 185 1.58 -16.68 11.54
CA THR A 185 1.86 -18.02 12.10
C THR A 185 2.36 -18.99 11.02
N CYS A 186 2.96 -20.10 11.44
CA CYS A 186 3.25 -21.26 10.61
C CYS A 186 2.55 -22.47 11.22
N ASP A 187 1.50 -22.94 10.55
CA ASP A 187 0.86 -24.21 10.91
C ASP A 187 1.68 -25.38 10.36
N LYS A 188 2.20 -25.20 9.15
CA LYS A 188 2.92 -26.23 8.42
C LYS A 188 3.70 -25.68 7.24
N PHE A 189 4.98 -26.01 7.17
CA PHE A 189 5.83 -25.87 6.01
C PHE A 189 6.25 -27.26 5.53
N ILE A 190 6.06 -27.55 4.24
CA ILE A 190 6.55 -28.78 3.60
C ILE A 190 7.63 -28.37 2.60
N ASP A 191 8.88 -28.76 2.86
CA ASP A 191 9.99 -28.41 1.98
C ASP A 191 10.00 -29.21 0.67
N ALA A 192 10.83 -28.82 -0.28
CA ALA A 192 10.99 -29.49 -1.57
C ALA A 192 11.41 -30.97 -1.47
N ASN A 193 11.93 -31.42 -0.31
CA ASN A 193 12.27 -32.82 -0.04
C ASN A 193 11.15 -33.58 0.70
N GLY A 194 10.01 -32.94 0.96
CA GLY A 194 8.87 -33.52 1.66
C GLY A 194 8.99 -33.53 3.19
N ARG A 195 9.97 -32.82 3.79
CA ARG A 195 10.06 -32.69 5.25
C ARG A 195 9.09 -31.64 5.76
N ILE A 196 8.58 -31.87 6.95
CA ILE A 196 7.54 -31.04 7.58
C ILE A 196 8.12 -30.27 8.76
N TYR A 197 7.82 -28.98 8.82
CA TYR A 197 8.20 -28.06 9.89
C TYR A 197 6.98 -27.23 10.30
N ASN A 198 6.89 -26.83 11.56
CA ASN A 198 5.77 -26.01 12.07
C ASN A 198 6.26 -24.66 12.59
N ASP A 199 7.44 -24.26 12.14
CA ASP A 199 8.19 -23.10 12.63
C ASP A 199 8.96 -22.40 11.49
N TRP A 200 8.50 -22.55 10.25
CA TRP A 200 9.17 -22.00 9.06
C TRP A 200 8.21 -21.05 8.32
N ILE A 201 8.11 -19.83 8.84
CA ILE A 201 7.31 -18.74 8.28
C ILE A 201 7.99 -18.18 7.02
N PRO A 202 7.27 -17.97 5.91
CA PRO A 202 7.84 -17.35 4.72
C PRO A 202 8.13 -15.86 4.96
N ALA A 203 9.30 -15.37 4.56
CA ALA A 203 9.61 -13.95 4.60
C ALA A 203 8.98 -13.23 3.40
N ILE A 204 7.88 -12.50 3.66
CA ILE A 204 7.06 -11.80 2.66
C ILE A 204 6.69 -10.38 3.09
N ARG A 205 6.22 -9.61 2.10
CA ARG A 205 5.53 -8.32 2.31
C ARG A 205 4.27 -8.24 1.43
N LEU A 206 3.12 -7.90 2.02
CA LEU A 206 1.86 -7.60 1.33
C LEU A 206 1.65 -6.08 1.28
N TYR A 207 1.36 -5.55 0.09
CA TYR A 207 1.24 -4.11 -0.13
C TYR A 207 0.44 -3.80 -1.40
N TYR A 208 0.19 -2.50 -1.65
CA TYR A 208 -0.46 -2.01 -2.86
C TYR A 208 0.52 -1.75 -4.02
#